data_AF-A0A5C4T761-F1
#
_entry.id   AF-A0A5C4T761-F1
#
_cell.length_a   1.000
_cell.length_b   1.000
_cell.length_c   1.000
_cell.angle_alpha   90.00
_cell.angle_beta   90.00
_cell.angle_gamma   90.00
#
_symmetry.space_group_name_H-M   'P 1'
#
loop_
_entity.id
_entity.type
_entity.pdbx_description
1 polymer ?
#
loop_
_entity_poly.entity_id
_entity_poly.type
_entity_poly.pdbx_seq_one_letter_code
_entity_poly.pdbx_strand_id
1 'polypeptide(L)'
;MYMQRRSFEKRGGFAGMKKRSKLIATLLTGWMVASSALPVFAADGAAAANVKTDAQVAAELGVLQGDGSGITAAYLAKTTTRMQAAILYLRLKGLEQTALAYKGTDNFADASLVGDGNKAILSYLKANPALGWTGTGDGKFDPLSGVTAQQYYKVLLEAIGYKQDADFTYADVLTYAKTKGLSQIADAGALRNGHIATATVEGVKATLKVGGKTLAESLADAKVIAADKVPLAKYARINVVNDATLGSYLVDESGKTLYYFAKDSKDTSTCKDQCAANWPIYYAESIQVSGEMNAADFKTIVREDGKKQTTYKGMPLYYYVKDEKAGDVKGQAVNNVWFVVGFSSVAAASQEGLGKFLTDSTGRTLYWFTKDVKDKSACTGTCETNWPIFYSGHVSSPADLSAADFGTIVRDDGTKQTTYNGMPLYYFIKDENAGDVKGQGVNNVWYVIDLSEAKQAEQPAAAAGKAYAMDIIKFAFAQPEITIEAGSTITFTNKDNAFHNVVSDLEADGKALFETPMLDKDESFTLTFDTPGEYTYYCLPHKEHMKGKIIVK
;
A
#
# COMPACT_ATOMS: atom_id res chain seq x y z
N MET A 1 57.62 -40.41 10.66
CA MET A 1 58.71 -39.42 10.76
C MET A 1 58.15 -38.22 11.51
N TYR A 2 58.68 -37.95 12.72
CA TYR A 2 58.54 -36.75 13.59
C TYR A 2 57.12 -36.18 13.89
N MET A 3 56.58 -36.42 15.09
CA MET A 3 56.60 -35.60 16.34
C MET A 3 55.52 -34.50 16.36
N GLN A 4 54.44 -34.55 17.18
CA GLN A 4 54.28 -34.54 18.65
C GLN A 4 54.04 -33.13 19.24
N ARG A 5 52.92 -32.96 19.99
CA ARG A 5 52.72 -32.27 21.30
C ARG A 5 51.37 -31.51 21.35
N ARG A 6 50.41 -31.90 22.22
CA ARG A 6 50.16 -31.57 23.67
C ARG A 6 48.91 -30.67 23.74
N SER A 7 48.00 -30.66 24.71
CA SER A 7 47.66 -31.48 25.89
C SER A 7 46.49 -30.80 26.65
N PHE A 8 45.70 -31.58 27.43
CA PHE A 8 44.67 -31.19 28.44
C PHE A 8 43.36 -30.58 27.89
N GLU A 9 42.15 -31.03 28.28
CA GLU A 9 41.59 -31.18 29.63
C GLU A 9 40.72 -32.44 29.88
N LYS A 10 40.69 -32.83 31.16
CA LYS A 10 39.85 -33.82 31.89
C LYS A 10 38.56 -33.10 32.36
N ARG A 11 37.41 -33.68 32.71
CA ARG A 11 36.96 -35.00 33.21
C ARG A 11 35.42 -34.96 33.22
N GLY A 12 34.75 -36.08 32.91
CA GLY A 12 33.33 -36.29 33.23
C GLY A 12 33.11 -37.06 34.54
N GLY A 13 31.85 -37.31 34.89
CA GLY A 13 31.46 -38.54 35.59
C GLY A 13 30.54 -38.42 36.83
N PHE A 14 29.24 -38.53 36.57
CA PHE A 14 28.13 -39.16 37.33
C PHE A 14 28.43 -40.09 38.54
N ALA A 15 27.57 -40.01 39.57
CA ALA A 15 26.87 -41.09 40.31
C ALA A 15 26.08 -40.42 41.47
N GLY A 16 24.87 -40.77 41.92
CA GLY A 16 24.08 -41.99 41.80
C GLY A 16 23.77 -42.58 43.19
N MET A 17 22.52 -42.45 43.66
CA MET A 17 21.74 -43.34 44.54
C MET A 17 21.68 -43.23 46.10
N LYS A 18 20.41 -43.17 46.56
CA LYS A 18 19.70 -44.00 47.59
C LYS A 18 19.28 -43.38 48.96
N LYS A 19 17.95 -43.10 49.01
CA LYS A 19 16.90 -43.40 50.04
C LYS A 19 17.28 -43.59 51.52
N ARG A 20 16.49 -42.97 52.42
CA ARG A 20 15.83 -43.57 53.61
C ARG A 20 14.78 -42.63 54.22
N SER A 21 13.84 -43.21 54.98
CA SER A 21 12.49 -42.73 55.32
C SER A 21 12.24 -42.49 56.81
N LYS A 22 11.09 -41.82 57.13
CA LYS A 22 10.37 -41.65 58.42
C LYS A 22 10.89 -40.48 59.29
N LEU A 23 10.10 -39.65 60.00
CA LEU A 23 8.96 -39.92 60.92
C LEU A 23 8.14 -38.62 61.22
N ILE A 24 6.82 -38.79 61.40
CA ILE A 24 5.89 -38.27 62.43
C ILE A 24 5.53 -36.76 62.56
N ALA A 25 4.21 -36.57 62.75
CA ALA A 25 3.40 -35.36 62.85
C ALA A 25 3.28 -34.77 64.27
N THR A 26 2.91 -33.48 64.35
CA THR A 26 2.27 -32.83 65.51
C THR A 26 1.30 -31.73 65.07
N LEU A 27 0.29 -31.51 65.93
CA LEU A 27 -1.01 -30.89 65.69
C LEU A 27 -1.06 -29.34 65.77
N LEU A 28 -1.97 -28.78 64.96
CA LEU A 28 -2.91 -27.66 65.15
C LEU A 28 -2.54 -26.46 66.06
N THR A 29 -2.57 -25.26 65.48
CA THR A 29 -3.29 -24.09 66.02
C THR A 29 -3.83 -23.24 64.86
N GLY A 30 -5.14 -22.97 64.88
CA GLY A 30 -5.83 -22.19 63.86
C GLY A 30 -5.76 -20.70 64.11
N TRP A 31 -5.60 -19.92 63.03
CA TRP A 31 -5.86 -18.48 63.01
C TRP A 31 -6.78 -18.17 61.83
N MET A 32 -8.03 -17.80 62.16
CA MET A 32 -8.95 -17.12 61.25
C MET A 32 -8.34 -15.76 60.89
N VAL A 33 -7.98 -15.57 59.62
CA VAL A 33 -7.74 -14.23 59.06
C VAL A 33 -8.95 -13.87 58.22
N ALA A 34 -9.78 -12.99 58.76
CA ALA A 34 -10.73 -12.21 58.00
C ALA A 34 -9.94 -11.32 57.03
N SER A 35 -9.83 -11.73 55.77
CA SER A 35 -9.39 -10.83 54.70
C SER A 35 -10.59 -9.99 54.27
N SER A 36 -10.55 -8.72 54.64
CA SER A 36 -11.35 -7.67 54.04
C SER A 36 -11.19 -7.72 52.52
N ALA A 37 -12.31 -7.90 51.82
CA ALA A 37 -12.37 -7.67 50.39
C ALA A 37 -12.02 -6.19 50.14
N LEU A 38 -10.83 -5.96 49.60
CA LEU A 38 -10.52 -4.69 48.98
C LEU A 38 -11.46 -4.53 47.77
N PRO A 39 -12.09 -3.36 47.57
CA PRO A 39 -12.77 -3.12 46.31
C PRO A 39 -11.72 -3.14 45.20
N VAL A 40 -11.86 -4.11 44.28
CA VAL A 40 -11.18 -4.05 43.00
C VAL A 40 -11.78 -2.85 42.27
N PHE A 41 -11.10 -1.71 42.33
CA PHE A 41 -11.28 -0.69 41.31
C PHE A 41 -10.74 -1.30 40.02
N ALA A 42 -11.63 -1.87 39.20
CA ALA A 42 -11.33 -2.20 37.83
C ALA A 42 -11.08 -0.88 37.10
N ALA A 43 -9.81 -0.47 37.03
CA ALA A 43 -9.38 0.44 35.99
C ALA A 43 -9.36 -0.38 34.69
N ASP A 44 -10.53 -0.59 34.08
CA ASP A 44 -10.63 -1.17 32.76
C ASP A 44 -10.24 -0.09 31.74
N GLY A 45 -8.92 0.10 31.61
CA GLY A 45 -8.37 0.74 30.43
C GLY A 45 -8.68 -0.12 29.21
N ALA A 46 -9.15 0.51 28.13
CA ALA A 46 -9.42 -0.17 26.87
C ALA A 46 -8.22 -1.03 26.43
N ALA A 47 -8.44 -2.33 26.28
CA ALA A 47 -7.43 -3.25 25.78
C ALA A 47 -7.32 -3.14 24.25
N ALA A 48 -6.13 -3.34 23.69
CA ALA A 48 -5.98 -3.39 22.24
C ALA A 48 -6.86 -4.51 21.65
N ALA A 49 -7.63 -4.21 20.62
CA ALA A 49 -8.36 -5.23 19.88
C ALA A 49 -7.36 -6.07 19.06
N ASN A 50 -7.67 -7.34 18.82
CA ASN A 50 -6.87 -8.19 17.95
C ASN A 50 -7.11 -7.81 16.48
N VAL A 51 -6.41 -6.78 16.01
CA VAL A 51 -6.62 -6.19 14.69
C VAL A 51 -5.47 -6.54 13.75
N LYS A 52 -5.80 -6.99 12.55
CA LYS A 52 -4.84 -7.28 11.48
C LYS A 52 -5.25 -6.64 10.16
N THR A 53 -4.27 -6.22 9.38
CA THR A 53 -4.48 -5.81 7.99
C THR A 53 -4.68 -7.03 7.09
N ASP A 54 -5.24 -6.82 5.90
CA ASP A 54 -5.33 -7.83 4.84
C ASP A 54 -3.99 -8.51 4.55
N ALA A 55 -2.92 -7.73 4.47
CA ALA A 55 -1.57 -8.22 4.23
C ALA A 55 -1.07 -9.12 5.37
N GLN A 56 -1.31 -8.76 6.63
CA GLN A 56 -0.93 -9.57 7.79
C GLN A 56 -1.72 -10.88 7.84
N VAL A 57 -3.04 -10.84 7.56
CA VAL A 57 -3.86 -12.05 7.48
C VAL A 57 -3.36 -12.98 6.37
N ALA A 58 -3.11 -12.45 5.17
CA ALA A 58 -2.59 -13.23 4.04
C ALA A 58 -1.18 -13.80 4.32
N ALA A 59 -0.32 -13.05 5.01
CA ALA A 59 1.00 -13.47 5.44
C ALA A 59 0.93 -14.66 6.40
N GLU A 60 0.12 -14.55 7.46
CA GLU A 60 0.05 -15.55 8.52
C GLU A 60 -0.69 -16.83 8.09
N LEU A 61 -1.58 -16.72 7.10
CA LEU A 61 -2.13 -17.88 6.39
C LEU A 61 -1.08 -18.56 5.49
N GLY A 62 0.03 -17.90 5.17
CA GLY A 62 1.07 -18.40 4.26
C GLY A 62 0.71 -18.29 2.77
N VAL A 63 -0.40 -17.62 2.45
CA VAL A 63 -0.86 -17.46 1.05
C VAL A 63 -0.12 -16.31 0.36
N LEU A 64 0.32 -15.29 1.08
CA LEU A 64 1.22 -14.25 0.58
C LEU A 64 2.60 -14.40 1.23
N GLN A 65 3.68 -14.42 0.44
CA GLN A 65 5.02 -14.81 0.92
C GLN A 65 6.08 -13.69 0.83
N GLY A 66 5.78 -12.54 0.21
CA GLY A 66 6.75 -11.45 0.07
C GLY A 66 7.82 -11.70 -1.00
N ASP A 67 8.90 -10.92 -0.96
CA ASP A 67 10.01 -10.94 -1.93
C ASP A 67 11.38 -11.31 -1.30
N GLY A 68 11.38 -12.20 -0.30
CA GLY A 68 12.58 -12.61 0.43
C GLY A 68 12.94 -11.67 1.58
N SER A 69 12.55 -10.39 1.51
CA SER A 69 12.56 -9.44 2.63
C SER A 69 11.25 -9.47 3.45
N GLY A 70 10.36 -10.40 3.15
CA GLY A 70 9.04 -10.51 3.76
C GLY A 70 8.01 -9.58 3.12
N ILE A 71 6.92 -9.31 3.84
CA ILE A 71 5.82 -8.46 3.38
C ILE A 71 6.01 -7.06 3.97
N THR A 72 6.82 -6.25 3.29
CA THR A 72 7.12 -4.86 3.67
C THR A 72 6.17 -3.88 2.98
N ALA A 73 6.13 -2.63 3.43
CA ALA A 73 5.40 -1.56 2.74
C ALA A 73 5.87 -1.39 1.29
N ALA A 74 7.19 -1.45 1.05
CA ALA A 74 7.77 -1.41 -0.29
C ALA A 74 7.30 -2.60 -1.15
N TYR A 75 7.24 -3.82 -0.59
CA TYR A 75 6.68 -4.97 -1.29
C TYR A 75 5.20 -4.77 -1.65
N LEU A 76 4.38 -4.30 -0.70
CA LEU A 76 2.95 -4.08 -0.91
C LEU A 76 2.67 -3.01 -1.96
N ALA A 77 3.58 -2.04 -2.11
CA ALA A 77 3.49 -1.00 -3.12
C ALA A 77 3.89 -1.46 -4.53
N LYS A 78 4.56 -2.60 -4.73
CA LYS A 78 4.94 -3.06 -6.07
C LYS A 78 3.73 -3.48 -6.89
N THR A 79 3.75 -3.15 -8.19
CA THR A 79 2.79 -3.66 -9.17
C THR A 79 2.80 -5.19 -9.18
N THR A 80 1.63 -5.80 -9.22
CA THR A 80 1.51 -7.25 -9.31
C THR A 80 1.52 -7.68 -10.77
N THR A 81 2.45 -8.57 -11.08
CA THR A 81 2.56 -9.17 -12.42
C THR A 81 1.58 -10.34 -12.61
N ARG A 82 1.23 -10.64 -13.86
CA ARG A 82 0.47 -11.86 -14.24
C ARG A 82 1.12 -13.12 -13.70
N MET A 83 2.45 -13.22 -13.76
CA MET A 83 3.18 -14.37 -13.22
C MET A 83 2.95 -14.55 -11.71
N GLN A 84 3.05 -13.46 -10.93
CA GLN A 84 2.82 -13.52 -9.48
C GLN A 84 1.38 -13.93 -9.16
N ALA A 85 0.40 -13.39 -9.89
CA ALA A 85 -1.00 -13.78 -9.72
C ALA A 85 -1.25 -15.26 -10.05
N ALA A 86 -0.57 -15.81 -11.07
CA ALA A 86 -0.67 -17.23 -11.42
C ALA A 86 -0.04 -18.15 -10.38
N ILE A 87 1.12 -17.78 -9.82
CA ILE A 87 1.74 -18.51 -8.70
C ILE A 87 0.80 -18.55 -7.50
N LEU A 88 0.24 -17.40 -7.14
CA LEU A 88 -0.69 -17.28 -6.03
C LEU A 88 -1.95 -18.12 -6.26
N TYR A 89 -2.50 -18.12 -7.47
CA TYR A 89 -3.60 -19.03 -7.81
C TYR A 89 -3.23 -20.50 -7.61
N LEU A 90 -2.10 -20.94 -8.15
CA LEU A 90 -1.65 -22.32 -7.99
C LEU A 90 -1.48 -22.69 -6.52
N ARG A 91 -1.00 -21.77 -5.69
CA ARG A 91 -0.96 -21.95 -4.24
C ARG A 91 -2.35 -22.12 -3.65
N LEU A 92 -3.32 -21.29 -4.04
CA LEU A 92 -4.73 -21.42 -3.65
C LEU A 92 -5.42 -22.67 -4.21
N LYS A 93 -4.79 -23.39 -5.15
CA LYS A 93 -5.23 -24.71 -5.62
C LYS A 93 -4.43 -25.87 -5.00
N GLY A 94 -3.41 -25.59 -4.18
CA GLY A 94 -2.47 -26.59 -3.68
C GLY A 94 -1.54 -27.19 -4.74
N LEU A 95 -1.39 -26.52 -5.89
CA LEU A 95 -0.66 -26.98 -7.07
C LEU A 95 0.71 -26.30 -7.26
N GLU A 96 1.07 -25.32 -6.44
CA GLU A 96 2.31 -24.56 -6.61
C GLU A 96 3.55 -25.47 -6.64
N GLN A 97 3.68 -26.38 -5.67
CA GLN A 97 4.83 -27.29 -5.62
C GLN A 97 4.84 -28.28 -6.79
N THR A 98 3.66 -28.74 -7.23
CA THR A 98 3.51 -29.57 -8.42
C THR A 98 3.97 -28.84 -9.68
N ALA A 99 3.61 -27.56 -9.82
CA ALA A 99 4.00 -26.73 -10.95
C ALA A 99 5.51 -26.42 -10.94
N LEU A 100 6.09 -26.12 -9.77
CA LEU A 100 7.53 -25.92 -9.60
C LEU A 100 8.35 -27.18 -9.95
N ALA A 101 7.81 -28.36 -9.64
CA ALA A 101 8.46 -29.64 -9.93
C ALA A 101 8.28 -30.11 -11.38
N TYR A 102 7.43 -29.44 -12.17
CA TYR A 102 7.07 -29.87 -13.53
C TYR A 102 8.28 -29.86 -14.46
N LYS A 103 8.41 -30.91 -15.29
CA LYS A 103 9.56 -31.14 -16.18
C LYS A 103 9.21 -31.06 -17.67
N GLY A 104 8.03 -30.55 -18.02
CA GLY A 104 7.64 -30.37 -19.42
C GLY A 104 8.50 -29.32 -20.14
N THR A 105 8.79 -29.57 -21.41
CA THR A 105 9.63 -28.71 -22.24
C THR A 105 8.84 -27.75 -23.13
N ASP A 106 7.55 -28.02 -23.39
CA ASP A 106 6.69 -27.09 -24.13
C ASP A 106 6.37 -25.86 -23.27
N ASN A 107 6.57 -24.67 -23.83
CA ASN A 107 6.42 -23.42 -23.07
C ASN A 107 5.87 -22.27 -23.92
N PHE A 108 5.46 -21.19 -23.27
CA PHE A 108 5.08 -19.96 -23.96
C PHE A 108 6.30 -19.32 -24.62
N ALA A 109 6.07 -18.60 -25.73
CA ALA A 109 7.12 -18.02 -26.55
C ALA A 109 8.00 -17.00 -25.79
N ASP A 110 7.46 -16.41 -24.74
CA ASP A 110 8.06 -15.38 -23.88
C ASP A 110 8.51 -15.93 -22.51
N ALA A 111 8.59 -17.26 -22.35
CA ALA A 111 9.06 -17.88 -21.10
C ALA A 111 10.52 -17.54 -20.75
N SER A 112 11.32 -17.09 -21.73
CA SER A 112 12.69 -16.61 -21.48
C SER A 112 12.76 -15.34 -20.62
N LEU A 113 11.65 -14.61 -20.46
CA LEU A 113 11.58 -13.39 -19.64
C LEU A 113 11.64 -13.65 -18.12
N VAL A 114 11.50 -14.91 -17.69
CA VAL A 114 11.46 -15.28 -16.27
C VAL A 114 12.52 -16.32 -15.93
N GLY A 115 12.85 -16.46 -14.64
CA GLY A 115 13.79 -17.47 -14.15
C GLY A 115 13.26 -18.90 -14.27
N ASP A 116 14.14 -19.89 -14.12
CA ASP A 116 13.83 -21.30 -14.42
C ASP A 116 12.69 -21.90 -13.58
N GLY A 117 12.55 -21.49 -12.32
CA GLY A 117 11.41 -21.88 -11.49
C GLY A 117 10.06 -21.41 -12.08
N ASN A 118 10.01 -20.18 -12.56
CA ASN A 118 8.81 -19.64 -13.20
C ASN A 118 8.59 -20.24 -14.59
N LYS A 119 9.65 -20.61 -15.33
CA LYS A 119 9.52 -21.36 -16.59
C LYS A 119 8.85 -22.71 -16.39
N ALA A 120 9.19 -23.43 -15.31
CA ALA A 120 8.53 -24.69 -14.97
C ALA A 120 7.03 -24.48 -14.70
N ILE A 121 6.68 -23.43 -13.97
CA ILE A 121 5.29 -23.06 -13.71
C ILE A 121 4.56 -22.69 -15.00
N LEU A 122 5.15 -21.87 -15.87
CA LEU A 122 4.57 -21.51 -17.17
C LEU A 122 4.32 -22.75 -18.05
N SER A 123 5.29 -23.65 -18.10
CA SER A 123 5.17 -24.94 -18.78
C SER A 123 4.02 -25.78 -18.20
N TYR A 124 3.89 -25.82 -16.87
CA TYR A 124 2.79 -26.50 -16.19
C TYR A 124 1.43 -25.87 -16.55
N LEU A 125 1.31 -24.54 -16.51
CA LEU A 125 0.08 -23.84 -16.87
C LEU A 125 -0.30 -24.10 -18.33
N LYS A 126 0.68 -24.08 -19.24
CA LYS A 126 0.46 -24.39 -20.67
C LYS A 126 -0.07 -25.81 -20.88
N ALA A 127 0.48 -26.78 -20.13
CA ALA A 127 0.02 -28.16 -20.17
C ALA A 127 -1.36 -28.38 -19.49
N ASN A 128 -1.84 -27.40 -18.71
CA ASN A 128 -3.09 -27.50 -17.94
C ASN A 128 -4.03 -26.31 -18.22
N PRO A 129 -4.51 -26.13 -19.48
CA PRO A 129 -5.32 -24.97 -19.86
C PRO A 129 -6.63 -24.84 -19.07
N ALA A 130 -7.13 -25.94 -18.49
CA ALA A 130 -8.30 -25.95 -17.60
C ALA A 130 -8.12 -25.14 -16.29
N LEU A 131 -6.88 -24.76 -15.95
CA LEU A 131 -6.55 -23.83 -14.87
C LEU A 131 -6.82 -22.37 -15.24
N GLY A 132 -7.19 -22.09 -16.50
CA GLY A 132 -7.70 -20.79 -16.90
C GLY A 132 -6.65 -19.68 -17.01
N TRP A 133 -5.37 -20.04 -16.95
CA TRP A 133 -4.20 -19.20 -17.19
C TRP A 133 -3.65 -19.46 -18.60
N THR A 134 -4.47 -19.19 -19.60
CA THR A 134 -4.07 -19.30 -21.00
C THR A 134 -3.24 -18.10 -21.42
N GLY A 135 -2.52 -18.25 -22.53
CA GLY A 135 -1.75 -17.18 -23.13
C GLY A 135 -2.62 -15.98 -23.57
N THR A 136 -1.97 -14.84 -23.79
CA THR A 136 -2.60 -13.58 -24.25
C THR A 136 -2.83 -13.55 -25.76
N GLY A 137 -2.28 -14.52 -26.50
CA GLY A 137 -2.28 -14.57 -27.97
C GLY A 137 -0.89 -14.97 -28.46
N ASP A 138 -0.77 -15.40 -29.72
CA ASP A 138 0.51 -15.70 -30.40
C ASP A 138 1.47 -16.64 -29.62
N GLY A 139 0.91 -17.50 -28.76
CA GLY A 139 1.68 -18.39 -27.89
C GLY A 139 2.42 -17.70 -26.74
N LYS A 140 2.12 -16.44 -26.39
CA LYS A 140 2.70 -15.69 -25.27
C LYS A 140 1.85 -15.74 -24.01
N PHE A 141 2.46 -15.49 -22.84
CA PHE A 141 1.78 -15.39 -21.55
C PHE A 141 1.75 -13.97 -20.96
N ASP A 142 2.72 -13.14 -21.36
CA ASP A 142 3.07 -11.81 -20.85
C ASP A 142 3.37 -11.79 -19.34
N PRO A 143 4.34 -12.58 -18.85
CA PRO A 143 4.52 -12.84 -17.42
C PRO A 143 4.86 -11.60 -16.58
N LEU A 144 5.45 -10.57 -17.18
CA LEU A 144 5.84 -9.33 -16.50
C LEU A 144 4.78 -8.23 -16.56
N SER A 145 3.71 -8.42 -17.33
CA SER A 145 2.64 -7.41 -17.42
C SER A 145 1.78 -7.38 -16.15
N GLY A 146 1.17 -6.23 -15.87
CA GLY A 146 0.27 -6.06 -14.73
C GLY A 146 -1.00 -6.92 -14.85
N VAL A 147 -1.43 -7.51 -13.74
CA VAL A 147 -2.72 -8.21 -13.68
C VAL A 147 -3.86 -7.23 -13.39
N THR A 148 -5.02 -7.42 -14.03
CA THR A 148 -6.21 -6.60 -13.77
C THR A 148 -7.10 -7.18 -12.67
N ALA A 149 -7.95 -6.35 -12.05
CA ALA A 149 -8.97 -6.81 -11.08
C ALA A 149 -9.88 -7.88 -11.67
N GLN A 150 -10.31 -7.71 -12.92
CA GLN A 150 -11.13 -8.69 -13.63
C GLN A 150 -10.40 -10.03 -13.77
N GLN A 151 -9.14 -10.03 -14.20
CA GLN A 151 -8.35 -11.26 -14.33
C GLN A 151 -8.17 -11.94 -12.97
N TYR A 152 -7.85 -11.17 -11.92
CA TYR A 152 -7.59 -11.73 -10.60
C TYR A 152 -8.87 -12.28 -9.94
N TYR A 153 -9.99 -11.57 -10.03
CA TYR A 153 -11.26 -12.07 -9.49
C TYR A 153 -11.81 -13.28 -10.26
N LYS A 154 -11.62 -13.35 -11.58
CA LYS A 154 -11.94 -14.56 -12.36
C LYS A 154 -11.23 -15.78 -11.78
N VAL A 155 -9.96 -15.61 -11.44
CA VAL A 155 -9.10 -16.66 -10.90
C VAL A 155 -9.51 -17.07 -9.49
N LEU A 156 -9.89 -16.11 -8.64
CA LEU A 156 -10.43 -16.40 -7.30
C LEU A 156 -11.78 -17.13 -7.38
N LEU A 157 -12.66 -16.76 -8.31
CA LEU A 157 -13.91 -17.47 -8.58
C LEU A 157 -13.66 -18.94 -8.93
N GLU A 158 -12.62 -19.24 -9.72
CA GLU A 158 -12.21 -20.60 -10.05
C GLU A 158 -11.54 -21.35 -8.89
N ALA A 159 -10.86 -20.63 -8.00
CA ALA A 159 -10.33 -21.21 -6.76
C ALA A 159 -11.48 -21.70 -5.87
N ILE A 160 -12.57 -20.95 -5.78
CA ILE A 160 -13.77 -21.32 -5.01
C ILE A 160 -14.78 -22.20 -5.77
N GLY A 161 -14.41 -22.65 -6.98
CA GLY A 161 -15.12 -23.71 -7.71
C GLY A 161 -16.15 -23.24 -8.74
N TYR A 162 -16.30 -21.95 -8.99
CA TYR A 162 -17.08 -21.45 -10.13
C TYR A 162 -16.27 -21.52 -11.43
N LYS A 163 -16.93 -21.62 -12.57
CA LYS A 163 -16.28 -21.78 -13.87
C LYS A 163 -16.78 -20.73 -14.86
N GLN A 164 -15.83 -20.14 -15.57
CA GLN A 164 -16.14 -19.30 -16.73
C GLN A 164 -16.93 -20.13 -17.76
N ASP A 165 -17.89 -19.48 -18.42
CA ASP A 165 -18.77 -20.02 -19.46
C ASP A 165 -19.73 -21.14 -18.99
N ALA A 166 -19.69 -21.49 -17.70
CA ALA A 166 -20.68 -22.35 -17.04
C ALA A 166 -21.47 -21.59 -15.96
N ASP A 167 -20.79 -20.75 -15.16
CA ASP A 167 -21.39 -19.96 -14.08
C ASP A 167 -21.42 -18.45 -14.38
N PHE A 168 -20.43 -17.94 -15.11
CA PHE A 168 -20.29 -16.53 -15.46
C PHE A 168 -19.52 -16.37 -16.78
N THR A 169 -19.73 -15.27 -17.51
CA THR A 169 -18.91 -14.93 -18.68
C THR A 169 -17.71 -14.09 -18.26
N TYR A 170 -16.65 -14.01 -19.09
CA TYR A 170 -15.52 -13.13 -18.78
C TYR A 170 -15.95 -11.67 -18.60
N ALA A 171 -16.91 -11.18 -19.40
CA ALA A 171 -17.43 -9.81 -19.31
C ALA A 171 -18.10 -9.53 -17.95
N ASP A 172 -18.72 -10.53 -17.34
CA ASP A 172 -19.50 -10.40 -16.10
C ASP A 172 -18.70 -10.68 -14.83
N VAL A 173 -17.39 -10.96 -14.93
CA VAL A 173 -16.57 -11.40 -13.79
C VAL A 173 -16.72 -10.51 -12.57
N LEU A 174 -16.59 -9.18 -12.71
CA LEU A 174 -16.63 -8.27 -11.56
C LEU A 174 -18.01 -8.27 -10.89
N THR A 175 -19.08 -8.26 -11.70
CA THR A 175 -20.46 -8.33 -11.21
C THR A 175 -20.73 -9.64 -10.49
N TYR A 176 -20.29 -10.76 -11.06
CA TYR A 176 -20.47 -12.08 -10.47
C TYR A 176 -19.64 -12.24 -9.19
N ALA A 177 -18.38 -11.80 -9.20
CA ALA A 177 -17.46 -11.80 -8.07
C ALA A 177 -18.07 -11.06 -6.86
N LYS A 178 -18.71 -9.92 -7.09
CA LYS A 178 -19.42 -9.15 -6.04
C LYS A 178 -20.49 -9.99 -5.34
N THR A 179 -21.23 -10.83 -6.06
CA THR A 179 -22.25 -11.73 -5.45
C THR A 179 -21.65 -12.78 -4.52
N LYS A 180 -20.34 -13.00 -4.58
CA LYS A 180 -19.56 -13.92 -3.75
C LYS A 180 -18.73 -13.21 -2.69
N GLY A 181 -18.93 -11.90 -2.50
CA GLY A 181 -18.17 -11.08 -1.56
C GLY A 181 -16.76 -10.72 -2.03
N LEU A 182 -16.49 -10.78 -3.34
CA LEU A 182 -15.21 -10.44 -3.95
C LEU A 182 -15.36 -9.13 -4.75
N SER A 183 -15.03 -7.98 -4.16
CA SER A 183 -15.29 -6.68 -4.81
C SER A 183 -14.38 -5.53 -4.40
N GLN A 184 -13.62 -5.65 -3.32
CA GLN A 184 -12.83 -4.55 -2.75
C GLN A 184 -11.83 -3.90 -3.73
N ILE A 185 -11.33 -4.65 -4.72
CA ILE A 185 -10.34 -4.12 -5.69
C ILE A 185 -10.93 -3.84 -7.08
N ALA A 186 -12.25 -3.90 -7.24
CA ALA A 186 -12.90 -3.77 -8.54
C ALA A 186 -12.53 -2.45 -9.26
N ASP A 187 -12.35 -1.37 -8.49
CA ASP A 187 -12.09 -0.01 -9.00
C ASP A 187 -10.64 0.47 -8.80
N ALA A 188 -9.73 -0.42 -8.39
CA ALA A 188 -8.35 -0.07 -7.99
C ALA A 188 -7.44 0.41 -9.14
N GLY A 189 -7.86 0.26 -10.41
CA GLY A 189 -6.99 0.50 -11.57
C GLY A 189 -5.94 -0.61 -11.71
N ALA A 190 -4.71 -0.25 -12.08
CA ALA A 190 -3.61 -1.22 -12.11
C ALA A 190 -3.23 -1.70 -10.69
N LEU A 191 -3.11 -3.03 -10.54
CA LEU A 191 -3.01 -3.68 -9.24
C LEU A 191 -1.59 -3.68 -8.66
N ARG A 192 -1.54 -3.61 -7.32
CA ARG A 192 -0.32 -3.69 -6.49
C ARG A 192 -0.48 -4.83 -5.50
N ASN A 193 0.61 -5.28 -4.89
CA ASN A 193 0.59 -6.44 -4.00
C ASN A 193 -0.34 -6.26 -2.78
N GLY A 194 -0.55 -5.02 -2.30
CA GLY A 194 -1.58 -4.72 -1.30
C GLY A 194 -2.99 -5.07 -1.75
N HIS A 195 -3.37 -4.71 -2.99
CA HIS A 195 -4.66 -5.08 -3.58
C HIS A 195 -4.82 -6.60 -3.68
N ILE A 196 -3.75 -7.30 -4.07
CA ILE A 196 -3.75 -8.75 -4.14
C ILE A 196 -3.95 -9.37 -2.77
N ALA A 197 -3.31 -8.84 -1.72
CA ALA A 197 -3.55 -9.29 -0.36
C ALA A 197 -5.03 -9.17 0.02
N THR A 198 -5.64 -8.01 -0.23
CA THR A 198 -7.06 -7.76 0.03
C THR A 198 -7.95 -8.78 -0.69
N ALA A 199 -7.81 -8.92 -2.00
CA ALA A 199 -8.63 -9.84 -2.78
C ALA A 199 -8.37 -11.32 -2.43
N THR A 200 -7.13 -11.67 -2.08
CA THR A 200 -6.80 -13.03 -1.59
C THR A 200 -7.55 -13.33 -0.31
N VAL A 201 -7.61 -12.38 0.62
CA VAL A 201 -8.34 -12.59 1.87
C VAL A 201 -9.84 -12.70 1.63
N GLU A 202 -10.42 -11.90 0.72
CA GLU A 202 -11.81 -12.13 0.28
C GLU A 202 -12.00 -13.57 -0.24
N GLY A 203 -11.08 -14.03 -1.09
CA GLY A 203 -11.09 -15.37 -1.67
C GLY A 203 -11.00 -16.49 -0.63
N VAL A 204 -10.11 -16.40 0.36
CA VAL A 204 -9.97 -17.44 1.38
C VAL A 204 -11.16 -17.48 2.35
N LYS A 205 -11.84 -16.35 2.56
CA LYS A 205 -13.07 -16.26 3.37
C LYS A 205 -14.31 -16.77 2.61
N ALA A 206 -14.29 -16.73 1.27
CA ALA A 206 -15.43 -17.11 0.46
C ALA A 206 -15.75 -18.61 0.57
N THR A 207 -17.05 -18.91 0.59
CA THR A 207 -17.57 -20.28 0.59
C THR A 207 -17.40 -20.92 -0.78
N LEU A 208 -16.92 -22.16 -0.80
CA LEU A 208 -16.82 -22.96 -2.00
C LEU A 208 -18.21 -23.22 -2.60
N LYS A 209 -18.27 -23.32 -3.93
CA LYS A 209 -19.50 -23.67 -4.66
C LYS A 209 -20.16 -24.96 -4.16
N VAL A 210 -19.35 -25.92 -3.69
CA VAL A 210 -19.80 -27.23 -3.21
C VAL A 210 -19.21 -27.50 -1.82
N GLY A 211 -20.01 -28.11 -0.94
CA GLY A 211 -19.53 -28.66 0.33
C GLY A 211 -19.54 -27.70 1.53
N GLY A 212 -20.00 -26.45 1.35
CA GLY A 212 -20.26 -25.50 2.45
C GLY A 212 -19.03 -24.98 3.21
N LYS A 213 -17.83 -25.51 2.93
CA LYS A 213 -16.56 -25.03 3.48
C LYS A 213 -16.13 -23.71 2.82
N THR A 214 -15.38 -22.93 3.56
CA THR A 214 -14.59 -21.81 3.02
C THR A 214 -13.37 -22.33 2.27
N LEU A 215 -12.79 -21.50 1.40
CA LEU A 215 -11.52 -21.84 0.75
C LEU A 215 -10.39 -22.05 1.77
N ALA A 216 -10.33 -21.26 2.86
CA ALA A 216 -9.37 -21.47 3.94
C ALA A 216 -9.47 -22.88 4.56
N GLU A 217 -10.69 -23.34 4.87
CA GLU A 217 -10.91 -24.68 5.43
C GLU A 217 -10.48 -25.77 4.43
N SER A 218 -10.78 -25.61 3.14
CA SER A 218 -10.33 -26.55 2.11
C SER A 218 -8.81 -26.57 1.92
N LEU A 219 -8.15 -25.42 2.06
CA LEU A 219 -6.69 -25.33 2.00
C LEU A 219 -6.03 -26.00 3.20
N ALA A 220 -6.64 -25.91 4.38
CA ALA A 220 -6.17 -26.59 5.57
C ALA A 220 -6.31 -28.11 5.46
N ASP A 221 -7.43 -28.61 4.92
CA ASP A 221 -7.61 -30.04 4.63
C ASP A 221 -6.56 -30.56 3.65
N ALA A 222 -6.23 -29.75 2.64
CA ALA A 222 -5.18 -30.03 1.66
C ALA A 222 -3.76 -29.81 2.21
N LYS A 223 -3.61 -29.39 3.46
CA LYS A 223 -2.32 -29.07 4.13
C LYS A 223 -1.50 -27.98 3.41
N VAL A 224 -2.18 -27.12 2.67
CA VAL A 224 -1.56 -25.94 2.03
C VAL A 224 -1.35 -24.83 3.05
N ILE A 225 -2.31 -24.67 3.97
CA ILE A 225 -2.20 -23.78 5.13
C ILE A 225 -2.28 -24.60 6.42
N ALA A 226 -1.71 -24.07 7.51
CA ALA A 226 -1.78 -24.73 8.80
C ALA A 226 -3.19 -24.58 9.42
N ALA A 227 -3.71 -25.67 10.00
CA ALA A 227 -5.08 -25.72 10.51
C ALA A 227 -5.35 -24.72 11.64
N ASP A 228 -4.33 -24.38 12.45
CA ASP A 228 -4.41 -23.36 13.51
C ASP A 228 -4.55 -21.93 12.96
N LYS A 229 -4.30 -21.72 11.66
CA LYS A 229 -4.43 -20.43 10.99
C LYS A 229 -5.80 -20.18 10.37
N VAL A 230 -6.62 -21.22 10.19
CA VAL A 230 -7.99 -21.09 9.65
C VAL A 230 -8.84 -20.05 10.37
N PRO A 231 -8.77 -19.88 11.71
CA PRO A 231 -9.51 -18.83 12.41
C PRO A 231 -9.22 -17.40 11.94
N LEU A 232 -8.08 -17.12 11.29
CA LEU A 232 -7.79 -15.80 10.70
C LEU A 232 -8.81 -15.42 9.62
N ALA A 233 -9.33 -16.40 8.88
CA ALA A 233 -10.39 -16.18 7.88
C ALA A 233 -11.77 -15.88 8.53
N LYS A 234 -11.86 -15.88 9.86
CA LYS A 234 -13.09 -15.55 10.60
C LYS A 234 -13.03 -14.18 11.28
N TYR A 235 -11.97 -13.40 11.05
CA TYR A 235 -11.88 -12.04 11.56
C TYR A 235 -13.00 -11.19 10.94
N ALA A 236 -13.70 -10.43 11.78
CA ALA A 236 -14.76 -9.53 11.34
C ALA A 236 -14.13 -8.38 10.55
N ARG A 237 -14.60 -8.11 9.33
CA ARG A 237 -14.05 -7.03 8.51
C ARG A 237 -14.72 -5.70 8.86
N ILE A 238 -13.92 -4.66 9.03
CA ILE A 238 -14.38 -3.27 8.94
C ILE A 238 -14.00 -2.76 7.56
N ASN A 239 -15.00 -2.23 6.86
CA ASN A 239 -14.84 -1.65 5.54
C ASN A 239 -14.99 -0.13 5.61
N VAL A 240 -14.47 0.53 4.59
CA VAL A 240 -14.74 1.95 4.31
C VAL A 240 -15.59 2.01 3.06
N VAL A 241 -16.65 2.81 3.10
CA VAL A 241 -17.48 3.12 1.92
C VAL A 241 -17.51 4.63 1.71
N ASN A 242 -17.75 5.05 0.47
CA ASN A 242 -17.87 6.46 0.12
C ASN A 242 -19.33 6.83 -0.06
N ASP A 243 -19.71 8.00 0.45
CA ASP A 243 -20.97 8.67 0.16
C ASP A 243 -20.71 10.11 -0.30
N ALA A 244 -21.51 10.57 -1.25
CA ALA A 244 -21.34 11.88 -1.86
C ALA A 244 -21.57 13.05 -0.88
N THR A 245 -22.33 12.83 0.20
CA THR A 245 -22.71 13.84 1.18
C THR A 245 -21.91 13.70 2.47
N LEU A 246 -21.74 12.46 2.96
CA LEU A 246 -21.11 12.16 4.25
C LEU A 246 -19.59 11.95 4.14
N GLY A 247 -19.06 11.86 2.92
CA GLY A 247 -17.69 11.43 2.69
C GLY A 247 -17.54 9.93 2.95
N SER A 248 -16.34 9.52 3.35
CA SER A 248 -16.00 8.13 3.64
C SER A 248 -16.33 7.78 5.10
N TYR A 249 -16.94 6.63 5.32
CA TYR A 249 -17.33 6.18 6.66
C TYR A 249 -17.22 4.66 6.83
N LEU A 250 -17.19 4.23 8.08
CA LEU A 250 -17.01 2.82 8.45
C LEU A 250 -18.32 2.04 8.42
N VAL A 251 -18.23 0.85 7.85
CA VAL A 251 -19.29 -0.17 7.87
C VAL A 251 -18.69 -1.51 8.28
N ASP A 252 -19.54 -2.42 8.77
CA ASP A 252 -19.12 -3.80 9.02
C ASP A 252 -18.99 -4.63 7.72
N GLU A 253 -18.68 -5.92 7.85
CA GLU A 253 -18.51 -6.81 6.70
C GLU A 253 -19.79 -7.02 5.87
N SER A 254 -20.97 -6.78 6.47
CA SER A 254 -22.26 -6.84 5.81
C SER A 254 -22.69 -5.51 5.19
N GLY A 255 -21.90 -4.44 5.38
CA GLY A 255 -22.22 -3.10 4.92
C GLY A 255 -23.17 -2.32 5.82
N LYS A 256 -23.40 -2.76 7.07
CA LYS A 256 -24.15 -1.99 8.06
C LYS A 256 -23.28 -0.86 8.60
N THR A 257 -23.86 0.34 8.64
CA THR A 257 -23.20 1.57 9.11
C THR A 257 -22.85 1.50 10.58
N LEU A 258 -21.62 1.92 10.90
CA LEU A 258 -21.16 2.09 12.26
C LEU A 258 -21.25 3.56 12.68
N TYR A 259 -21.78 3.77 13.87
CA TYR A 259 -22.01 5.09 14.46
C TYR A 259 -21.23 5.28 15.74
N TYR A 260 -21.02 6.55 16.10
CA TYR A 260 -20.61 6.96 17.44
C TYR A 260 -21.65 7.87 18.07
N PHE A 261 -21.64 7.91 19.40
CA PHE A 261 -22.47 8.80 20.19
C PHE A 261 -21.66 10.00 20.67
N ALA A 262 -22.05 11.21 20.29
CA ALA A 262 -21.32 12.44 20.64
C ALA A 262 -21.32 12.77 22.14
N LYS A 263 -22.17 12.12 22.93
CA LYS A 263 -22.18 12.25 24.40
C LYS A 263 -21.25 11.26 25.09
N ASP A 264 -20.70 10.29 24.37
CA ASP A 264 -19.69 9.40 24.92
C ASP A 264 -18.36 10.12 25.06
N SER A 265 -17.63 9.78 26.11
CA SER A 265 -16.24 10.20 26.28
C SER A 265 -15.30 9.13 25.73
N LYS A 266 -14.03 9.51 25.56
CA LYS A 266 -13.00 8.59 25.08
C LYS A 266 -12.99 7.30 25.91
N ASP A 267 -13.11 6.17 25.21
CA ASP A 267 -13.08 4.81 25.72
C ASP A 267 -14.16 4.55 26.81
N THR A 268 -15.29 5.27 26.77
CA THR A 268 -16.38 5.10 27.74
C THR A 268 -17.75 5.35 27.08
N SER A 269 -18.65 4.36 27.18
CA SER A 269 -20.03 4.50 26.74
C SER A 269 -20.96 4.95 27.87
N THR A 270 -21.78 5.96 27.59
CA THR A 270 -22.91 6.39 28.42
C THR A 270 -24.27 5.86 27.91
N CYS A 271 -24.32 5.29 26.70
CA CYS A 271 -25.54 4.75 26.10
C CYS A 271 -25.95 3.41 26.73
N LYS A 272 -26.99 3.42 27.56
CA LYS A 272 -27.53 2.25 28.28
C LYS A 272 -29.04 2.10 28.16
N ASP A 273 -29.55 0.95 28.57
CA ASP A 273 -30.98 0.65 28.60
C ASP A 273 -31.67 0.93 27.25
N GLN A 274 -32.70 1.79 27.23
CA GLN A 274 -33.42 2.16 26.02
C GLN A 274 -32.52 2.79 24.95
N CYS A 275 -31.43 3.45 25.35
CA CYS A 275 -30.43 3.94 24.41
C CYS A 275 -29.80 2.75 23.66
N ALA A 276 -29.27 1.77 24.39
CA ALA A 276 -28.63 0.58 23.80
C ALA A 276 -29.63 -0.33 23.06
N ALA A 277 -30.93 -0.27 23.40
CA ALA A 277 -31.98 -0.94 22.65
C ALA A 277 -32.20 -0.31 21.26
N ASN A 278 -32.05 1.02 21.14
CA ASN A 278 -32.16 1.74 19.87
C ASN A 278 -30.83 1.81 19.11
N TRP A 279 -29.72 1.68 19.83
CA TRP A 279 -28.35 1.75 19.34
C TRP A 279 -27.56 0.54 19.85
N PRO A 280 -27.74 -0.64 19.25
CA PRO A 280 -27.03 -1.84 19.67
C PRO A 280 -25.53 -1.63 19.54
N ILE A 281 -24.75 -2.16 20.49
CA ILE A 281 -23.30 -2.05 20.44
C ILE A 281 -22.73 -2.84 19.26
N TYR A 282 -21.65 -2.35 18.68
CA TYR A 282 -20.79 -3.15 17.82
C TYR A 282 -19.64 -3.74 18.64
N TYR A 283 -19.42 -5.04 18.49
CA TYR A 283 -18.30 -5.74 19.10
C TYR A 283 -17.77 -6.84 18.18
N ALA A 284 -16.45 -6.87 18.01
CA ALA A 284 -15.73 -7.99 17.43
C ALA A 284 -14.46 -8.27 18.24
N GLU A 285 -14.22 -9.54 18.57
CA GLU A 285 -13.00 -9.96 19.29
C GLU A 285 -11.75 -9.81 18.42
N SER A 286 -11.88 -10.15 17.12
CA SER A 286 -10.81 -10.08 16.13
C SER A 286 -11.29 -9.32 14.90
N ILE A 287 -10.52 -8.31 14.49
CA ILE A 287 -10.89 -7.37 13.43
C ILE A 287 -9.88 -7.45 12.29
N GLN A 288 -10.40 -7.45 11.07
CA GLN A 288 -9.64 -7.31 9.85
C GLN A 288 -9.92 -5.96 9.21
N VAL A 289 -8.86 -5.27 8.77
CA VAL A 289 -8.95 -3.95 8.12
C VAL A 289 -8.11 -3.88 6.85
N SER A 290 -8.38 -2.89 5.99
CA SER A 290 -7.51 -2.58 4.86
C SER A 290 -6.15 -2.05 5.33
N GLY A 291 -5.16 -2.03 4.44
CA GLY A 291 -3.84 -1.43 4.73
C GLY A 291 -3.86 0.08 4.94
N GLU A 292 -4.99 0.74 4.67
CA GLU A 292 -5.17 2.18 4.91
C GLU A 292 -5.60 2.47 6.36
N MET A 293 -6.01 1.48 7.15
CA MET A 293 -6.44 1.73 8.53
C MET A 293 -5.33 1.42 9.52
N ASN A 294 -5.22 2.25 10.55
CA ASN A 294 -4.31 1.97 11.66
C ASN A 294 -4.96 1.01 12.66
N ALA A 295 -4.37 -0.17 12.84
CA ALA A 295 -4.84 -1.17 13.79
C ALA A 295 -4.92 -0.63 15.23
N ALA A 296 -4.03 0.31 15.61
CA ALA A 296 -4.00 0.91 16.95
C ALA A 296 -5.19 1.83 17.24
N ASP A 297 -5.93 2.25 16.22
CA ASP A 297 -7.16 3.03 16.40
C ASP A 297 -8.30 2.18 16.97
N PHE A 298 -8.20 0.85 16.90
CA PHE A 298 -9.22 -0.06 17.39
C PHE A 298 -8.88 -0.61 18.77
N LYS A 299 -9.83 -0.51 19.69
CA LYS A 299 -9.72 -1.08 21.04
C LYS A 299 -11.01 -1.77 21.46
N THR A 300 -10.91 -2.47 22.58
CA THR A 300 -12.05 -3.08 23.27
C THR A 300 -12.19 -2.46 24.65
N ILE A 301 -13.38 -1.97 24.96
CA ILE A 301 -13.78 -1.57 26.32
C ILE A 301 -14.68 -2.64 26.93
N VAL A 302 -14.64 -2.75 28.25
CA VAL A 302 -15.67 -3.46 29.03
C VAL A 302 -16.57 -2.40 29.64
N ARG A 303 -17.86 -2.48 29.32
CA ARG A 303 -18.87 -1.54 29.82
C ARG A 303 -19.23 -1.87 31.27
N GLU A 304 -19.90 -0.94 31.95
CA GLU A 304 -20.42 -1.16 33.32
C GLU A 304 -21.35 -2.36 33.42
N ASP A 305 -22.06 -2.71 32.33
CA ASP A 305 -22.95 -3.87 32.23
C ASP A 305 -22.21 -5.19 31.94
N GLY A 306 -20.87 -5.17 31.91
CA GLY A 306 -20.00 -6.31 31.63
C GLY A 306 -19.87 -6.69 30.15
N LYS A 307 -20.60 -6.02 29.24
CA LYS A 307 -20.49 -6.29 27.80
C LYS A 307 -19.23 -5.65 27.22
N LYS A 308 -18.56 -6.37 26.33
CA LYS A 308 -17.46 -5.82 25.54
C LYS A 308 -18.01 -5.00 24.37
N GLN A 309 -17.33 -3.90 24.03
CA GLN A 309 -17.66 -3.05 22.90
C GLN A 309 -16.38 -2.59 22.20
N THR A 310 -16.40 -2.56 20.87
CA THR A 310 -15.27 -2.07 20.08
C THR A 310 -15.30 -0.54 20.05
N THR A 311 -14.13 0.10 20.15
CA THR A 311 -13.96 1.54 19.93
C THR A 311 -13.09 1.79 18.70
N TYR A 312 -13.31 2.92 18.02
CA TYR A 312 -12.44 3.44 16.96
C TYR A 312 -11.99 4.86 17.31
N LYS A 313 -10.67 5.09 17.33
CA LYS A 313 -10.03 6.32 17.85
C LYS A 313 -10.52 6.70 19.25
N GLY A 314 -10.96 5.71 20.02
CA GLY A 314 -11.53 5.85 21.35
C GLY A 314 -13.03 6.17 21.41
N MET A 315 -13.74 6.22 20.30
CA MET A 315 -15.19 6.37 20.30
C MET A 315 -15.88 5.00 20.28
N PRO A 316 -16.79 4.69 21.22
CA PRO A 316 -17.56 3.45 21.21
C PRO A 316 -18.41 3.30 19.94
N LEU A 317 -18.42 2.11 19.37
CA LEU A 317 -19.09 1.82 18.09
C LEU A 317 -20.47 1.21 18.29
N TYR A 318 -21.44 1.67 17.50
CA TYR A 318 -22.83 1.25 17.56
C TYR A 318 -23.41 0.98 16.17
N TYR A 319 -24.46 0.16 16.14
CA TYR A 319 -25.43 0.07 15.07
C TYR A 319 -26.64 0.97 15.36
N TYR A 320 -27.50 1.16 14.36
CA TYR A 320 -28.81 1.77 14.54
C TYR A 320 -29.93 0.79 14.18
N VAL A 321 -30.92 0.59 15.06
CA VAL A 321 -31.97 -0.41 14.83
C VAL A 321 -32.85 -0.16 13.59
N LYS A 322 -32.91 1.08 13.10
CA LYS A 322 -33.70 1.39 11.89
C LYS A 322 -32.92 1.17 10.58
N ASP A 323 -31.63 0.86 10.66
CA ASP A 323 -30.82 0.50 9.50
C ASP A 323 -31.07 -0.98 9.18
N GLU A 324 -31.90 -1.21 8.17
CA GLU A 324 -32.41 -2.53 7.82
C GLU A 324 -31.49 -3.23 6.83
N LYS A 325 -30.89 -2.46 5.91
CA LYS A 325 -30.03 -2.97 4.83
C LYS A 325 -28.66 -2.27 4.81
N ALA A 326 -27.73 -2.90 4.10
CA ALA A 326 -26.42 -2.32 3.83
C ALA A 326 -26.55 -0.93 3.18
N GLY A 327 -25.73 0.01 3.62
CA GLY A 327 -25.75 1.40 3.15
C GLY A 327 -26.86 2.28 3.75
N ASP A 328 -27.76 1.76 4.59
CA ASP A 328 -28.65 2.63 5.36
C ASP A 328 -27.82 3.49 6.32
N VAL A 329 -28.07 4.81 6.31
CA VAL A 329 -27.42 5.80 7.18
C VAL A 329 -28.45 6.58 8.02
N LYS A 330 -29.59 5.96 8.35
CA LYS A 330 -30.74 6.65 8.97
C LYS A 330 -30.45 7.13 10.40
N GLY A 331 -29.37 6.65 11.00
CA GLY A 331 -28.86 7.10 12.29
C GLY A 331 -28.10 8.43 12.22
N GLN A 332 -27.71 8.88 11.02
CA GLN A 332 -26.92 10.09 10.87
C GLN A 332 -27.71 11.32 11.36
N ALA A 333 -27.05 12.12 12.21
CA ALA A 333 -27.57 13.32 12.85
C ALA A 333 -28.86 13.12 13.67
N VAL A 334 -29.19 11.89 14.10
CA VAL A 334 -30.35 11.66 14.98
C VAL A 334 -30.15 12.46 16.28
N ASN A 335 -31.09 13.36 16.56
CA ASN A 335 -31.06 14.30 17.69
C ASN A 335 -29.76 15.13 17.78
N ASN A 336 -29.04 15.32 16.65
CA ASN A 336 -27.75 16.00 16.58
C ASN A 336 -26.66 15.43 17.51
N VAL A 337 -26.77 14.15 17.89
CA VAL A 337 -25.80 13.50 18.81
C VAL A 337 -25.34 12.13 18.33
N TRP A 338 -25.86 11.64 17.21
CA TRP A 338 -25.46 10.38 16.60
C TRP A 338 -24.93 10.63 15.21
N PHE A 339 -23.76 10.08 14.91
CA PHE A 339 -23.08 10.34 13.65
C PHE A 339 -22.39 9.08 13.16
N VAL A 340 -22.34 8.92 11.84
CA VAL A 340 -21.53 7.89 11.20
C VAL A 340 -20.07 8.04 11.63
N VAL A 341 -19.36 6.93 11.75
CA VAL A 341 -17.92 6.98 12.03
C VAL A 341 -17.18 7.29 10.74
N GLY A 342 -16.83 8.56 10.56
CA GLY A 342 -16.07 9.03 9.40
C GLY A 342 -14.66 8.43 9.37
N PHE A 343 -14.14 8.27 8.16
CA PHE A 343 -12.78 7.84 7.88
C PHE A 343 -12.16 8.77 6.85
N SER A 344 -10.87 9.07 7.03
CA SER A 344 -10.06 9.65 5.97
C SER A 344 -8.76 8.89 5.92
N SER A 345 -8.33 8.52 4.71
CA SER A 345 -7.04 7.88 4.46
C SER A 345 -5.85 8.85 4.52
N VAL A 346 -6.11 10.13 4.77
CA VAL A 346 -5.11 11.17 5.01
C VAL A 346 -5.31 11.84 6.36
N ALA A 347 -4.22 12.36 6.90
CA ALA A 347 -4.19 13.11 8.14
C ALA A 347 -3.20 14.27 8.03
N ALA A 348 -3.23 15.16 9.01
CA ALA A 348 -2.20 16.17 9.19
C ALA A 348 -1.32 15.79 10.38
N ALA A 349 0.00 15.90 10.20
CA ALA A 349 0.99 15.82 11.27
C ALA A 349 1.66 17.18 11.47
N SER A 350 2.44 17.33 12.53
CA SER A 350 3.25 18.53 12.75
C SER A 350 4.61 18.16 13.31
N GLN A 351 5.64 18.85 12.84
CA GLN A 351 7.01 18.68 13.33
C GLN A 351 7.70 20.04 13.44
N GLU A 352 8.48 20.23 14.51
CA GLU A 352 9.30 21.42 14.68
C GLU A 352 10.24 21.61 13.48
N GLY A 353 10.32 22.84 12.96
CA GLY A 353 11.12 23.19 11.78
C GLY A 353 10.45 22.92 10.43
N LEU A 354 9.42 22.06 10.36
CA LEU A 354 8.67 21.80 9.11
C LEU A 354 7.22 22.30 9.15
N GLY A 355 6.68 22.59 10.33
CA GLY A 355 5.29 23.01 10.46
C GLY A 355 4.32 21.84 10.32
N LYS A 356 3.11 22.13 9.84
CA LYS A 356 2.03 21.14 9.67
C LYS A 356 2.10 20.57 8.26
N PHE A 357 2.06 19.26 8.11
CA PHE A 357 2.18 18.61 6.81
C PHE A 357 1.26 17.41 6.64
N LEU A 358 1.05 16.99 5.38
CA LEU A 358 0.16 15.88 5.04
C LEU A 358 0.82 14.51 5.27
N THR A 359 0.07 13.59 5.88
CA THR A 359 0.41 12.17 6.01
C THR A 359 -0.74 11.30 5.54
N ASP A 360 -0.51 10.00 5.36
CA ASP A 360 -1.60 9.04 5.37
C ASP A 360 -2.18 8.85 6.79
N SER A 361 -3.30 8.13 6.89
CA SER A 361 -3.99 7.77 8.14
C SER A 361 -3.17 6.90 9.10
N THR A 362 -2.06 6.31 8.65
CA THR A 362 -1.11 5.57 9.48
C THR A 362 0.07 6.42 9.94
N GLY A 363 0.14 7.68 9.49
CA GLY A 363 1.16 8.65 9.85
C GLY A 363 2.40 8.64 8.96
N ARG A 364 2.37 7.96 7.80
CA ARG A 364 3.47 8.06 6.83
C ARG A 364 3.38 9.35 6.04
N THR A 365 4.49 10.05 5.91
CA THR A 365 4.56 11.36 5.25
C THR A 365 4.22 11.27 3.77
N LEU A 366 3.45 12.24 3.28
CA LEU A 366 3.12 12.41 1.87
C LEU A 366 3.90 13.60 1.30
N TYR A 367 4.49 13.38 0.13
CA TYR A 367 5.36 14.30 -0.59
C TYR A 367 4.77 14.72 -1.92
N TRP A 368 5.18 15.88 -2.41
CA TRP A 368 5.05 16.26 -3.80
C TRP A 368 6.41 16.36 -4.48
N PHE A 369 6.39 16.27 -5.81
CA PHE A 369 7.55 16.38 -6.67
C PHE A 369 7.51 17.68 -7.46
N THR A 370 8.53 18.52 -7.32
CA THR A 370 8.60 19.82 -8.01
C THR A 370 8.63 19.75 -9.53
N LYS A 371 9.02 18.60 -10.10
CA LYS A 371 9.00 18.40 -11.56
C LYS A 371 7.66 17.93 -12.10
N ASP A 372 6.70 17.62 -11.22
CA ASP A 372 5.33 17.36 -11.63
C ASP A 372 4.66 18.66 -12.07
N VAL A 373 3.71 18.53 -12.99
CA VAL A 373 2.80 19.61 -13.34
C VAL A 373 1.40 19.25 -12.86
N LYS A 374 0.52 20.23 -12.81
CA LYS A 374 -0.86 20.01 -12.36
C LYS A 374 -1.49 18.85 -13.14
N ASP A 375 -2.08 17.92 -12.39
CA ASP A 375 -2.78 16.73 -12.85
C ASP A 375 -1.92 15.75 -13.68
N LYS A 376 -0.59 15.86 -13.63
CA LYS A 376 0.34 14.94 -14.33
C LYS A 376 1.68 14.76 -13.62
N SER A 377 2.03 13.50 -13.41
CA SER A 377 3.33 13.12 -12.85
C SER A 377 4.43 13.00 -13.90
N ALA A 378 5.61 13.55 -13.60
CA ALA A 378 6.88 13.26 -14.28
C ALA A 378 7.65 12.08 -13.65
N CYS A 379 7.31 11.66 -12.43
CA CYS A 379 7.97 10.56 -11.73
C CYS A 379 7.59 9.21 -12.32
N THR A 380 8.44 8.58 -13.14
CA THR A 380 8.21 7.24 -13.72
C THR A 380 9.40 6.29 -13.51
N GLY A 381 9.18 4.99 -13.70
CA GLY A 381 10.24 3.98 -13.65
C GLY A 381 10.96 3.90 -12.29
N THR A 382 12.28 4.12 -12.27
CA THR A 382 13.06 4.08 -11.01
C THR A 382 12.70 5.20 -10.04
N CYS A 383 12.09 6.29 -10.53
CA CYS A 383 11.55 7.33 -9.65
C CYS A 383 10.45 6.73 -8.75
N GLU A 384 9.44 6.07 -9.33
CA GLU A 384 8.34 5.44 -8.57
C GLU A 384 8.81 4.32 -7.63
N THR A 385 9.95 3.70 -7.94
CA THR A 385 10.54 2.69 -7.06
C THR A 385 11.04 3.31 -5.76
N ASN A 386 11.61 4.52 -5.82
CA ASN A 386 12.09 5.25 -4.64
C ASN A 386 11.00 6.13 -4.01
N TRP A 387 10.02 6.54 -4.81
CA TRP A 387 8.90 7.39 -4.45
C TRP A 387 7.58 6.72 -4.82
N PRO A 388 7.15 5.69 -4.07
CA PRO A 388 5.94 4.97 -4.39
C PRO A 388 4.74 5.91 -4.39
N ILE A 389 3.83 5.75 -5.36
CA ILE A 389 2.63 6.58 -5.42
C ILE A 389 1.76 6.39 -4.18
N PHE A 390 1.11 7.46 -3.74
CA PHE A 390 -0.03 7.37 -2.84
C PHE A 390 -1.33 7.34 -3.64
N TYR A 391 -2.18 6.36 -3.37
CA TYR A 391 -3.54 6.32 -3.86
C TYR A 391 -4.46 5.83 -2.77
N SER A 392 -5.57 6.54 -2.62
CA SER A 392 -6.70 6.09 -1.84
C SER A 392 -7.99 6.60 -2.45
N GLY A 393 -8.99 5.73 -2.52
CA GLY A 393 -10.36 6.11 -2.86
C GLY A 393 -11.14 6.72 -1.68
N HIS A 394 -10.56 6.75 -0.48
CA HIS A 394 -11.24 7.08 0.76
C HIS A 394 -10.69 8.35 1.42
N VAL A 395 -10.51 9.39 0.61
CA VAL A 395 -10.07 10.70 1.09
C VAL A 395 -11.30 11.51 1.50
N SER A 396 -11.42 11.76 2.79
CA SER A 396 -12.38 12.72 3.34
C SER A 396 -11.64 13.90 3.95
N SER A 397 -12.37 14.95 4.32
CA SER A 397 -11.85 16.12 5.02
C SER A 397 -11.57 15.78 6.49
N PRO A 398 -10.31 15.67 6.98
CA PRO A 398 -10.03 16.03 8.37
C PRO A 398 -10.53 17.44 8.65
N ALA A 399 -10.83 17.76 9.91
CA ALA A 399 -11.42 19.05 10.31
C ALA A 399 -10.67 20.31 9.79
N ASP A 400 -9.42 20.16 9.32
CA ASP A 400 -8.56 21.23 8.82
C ASP A 400 -8.18 21.11 7.33
N LEU A 401 -8.73 20.15 6.58
CA LEU A 401 -8.39 19.92 5.17
C LEU A 401 -9.65 19.84 4.32
N SER A 402 -9.74 20.59 3.23
CA SER A 402 -10.91 20.50 2.34
C SER A 402 -10.85 19.23 1.49
N ALA A 403 -11.93 18.45 1.46
CA ALA A 403 -12.03 17.29 0.57
C ALA A 403 -11.95 17.70 -0.92
N ALA A 404 -12.31 18.94 -1.26
CA ALA A 404 -12.24 19.46 -2.62
C ALA A 404 -10.80 19.74 -3.09
N ASP A 405 -9.83 19.80 -2.16
CA ASP A 405 -8.42 19.96 -2.51
C ASP A 405 -7.84 18.62 -3.00
N PHE A 406 -8.52 17.50 -2.73
CA PHE A 406 -8.08 16.19 -3.16
C PHE A 406 -8.68 15.80 -4.51
N GLY A 407 -7.86 15.15 -5.32
CA GLY A 407 -8.24 14.66 -6.64
C GLY A 407 -7.61 13.31 -6.93
N THR A 408 -7.80 12.82 -8.15
CA THR A 408 -7.17 11.59 -8.64
C THR A 408 -6.78 11.77 -10.09
N ILE A 409 -5.54 11.42 -10.40
CA ILE A 409 -5.07 11.26 -11.77
C ILE A 409 -5.04 9.78 -12.15
N VAL A 410 -5.22 9.51 -13.44
CA VAL A 410 -4.92 8.20 -14.04
C VAL A 410 -3.61 8.36 -14.80
N ARG A 411 -2.62 7.58 -14.42
CA ARG A 411 -1.28 7.60 -15.04
C ARG A 411 -1.29 6.82 -16.35
N ASP A 412 -0.25 6.98 -17.16
CA ASP A 412 -0.13 6.34 -18.47
C ASP A 412 -0.16 4.80 -18.38
N ASP A 413 0.24 4.22 -17.24
CA ASP A 413 0.20 2.78 -16.96
C ASP A 413 -1.16 2.31 -16.39
N GLY A 414 -2.14 3.19 -16.26
CA GLY A 414 -3.46 2.93 -15.70
C GLY A 414 -3.51 2.87 -14.17
N THR A 415 -2.40 3.09 -13.47
CA THR A 415 -2.45 3.26 -12.01
C THR A 415 -3.12 4.59 -11.68
N LYS A 416 -3.93 4.59 -10.61
CA LYS A 416 -4.51 5.82 -10.07
C LYS A 416 -3.58 6.38 -9.00
N GLN A 417 -3.53 7.70 -8.89
CA GLN A 417 -2.74 8.40 -7.86
C GLN A 417 -3.55 9.56 -7.30
N THR A 418 -3.56 9.69 -5.98
CA THR A 418 -4.23 10.78 -5.28
C THR A 418 -3.42 12.06 -5.46
N THR A 419 -4.10 13.18 -5.68
CA THR A 419 -3.49 14.52 -5.75
C THR A 419 -3.96 15.39 -4.60
N TYR A 420 -3.15 16.37 -4.20
CA TYR A 420 -3.56 17.49 -3.37
C TYR A 420 -3.33 18.80 -4.14
N ASN A 421 -4.38 19.62 -4.29
CA ASN A 421 -4.42 20.80 -5.18
C ASN A 421 -4.02 20.51 -6.63
N GLY A 422 -4.25 19.28 -7.09
CA GLY A 422 -3.84 18.78 -8.42
C GLY A 422 -2.37 18.34 -8.51
N MET A 423 -1.61 18.39 -7.42
CA MET A 423 -0.24 17.87 -7.38
C MET A 423 -0.22 16.40 -6.95
N PRO A 424 0.45 15.49 -7.68
CA PRO A 424 0.51 14.08 -7.32
C PRO A 424 1.22 13.83 -5.99
N LEU A 425 0.67 12.89 -5.19
CA LEU A 425 1.18 12.55 -3.86
C LEU A 425 2.00 11.26 -3.87
N TYR A 426 3.11 11.27 -3.14
CA TYR A 426 4.06 10.16 -3.07
C TYR A 426 4.45 9.82 -1.64
N TYR A 427 4.82 8.57 -1.42
CA TYR A 427 5.62 8.12 -0.29
C TYR A 427 7.11 8.23 -0.62
N PHE A 428 7.95 8.08 0.40
CA PHE A 428 9.39 7.87 0.22
C PHE A 428 9.83 6.53 0.80
N ILE A 429 10.56 5.72 0.03
CA ILE A 429 10.89 4.34 0.41
C ILE A 429 11.78 4.24 1.67
N LYS A 430 12.51 5.29 2.03
CA LYS A 430 13.35 5.31 3.24
C LYS A 430 12.60 5.75 4.50
N ASP A 431 11.36 6.19 4.37
CA ASP A 431 10.48 6.44 5.50
C ASP A 431 9.88 5.11 5.94
N GLU A 432 10.44 4.57 7.02
CA GLU A 432 10.11 3.23 7.53
C GLU A 432 9.09 3.31 8.66
N ASN A 433 9.03 4.45 9.34
CA ASN A 433 8.17 4.67 10.51
C ASN A 433 7.23 5.86 10.29
N ALA A 434 6.09 5.84 10.98
CA ALA A 434 5.22 6.99 11.07
C ALA A 434 5.98 8.21 11.63
N GLY A 435 5.79 9.37 11.00
CA GLY A 435 6.52 10.60 11.32
C GLY A 435 7.93 10.71 10.73
N ASP A 436 8.45 9.69 10.03
CA ASP A 436 9.67 9.85 9.24
C ASP A 436 9.43 10.91 8.14
N VAL A 437 10.36 11.87 8.02
CA VAL A 437 10.31 12.94 7.01
C VAL A 437 11.57 12.96 6.14
N LYS A 438 12.24 11.81 5.94
CA LYS A 438 13.58 11.75 5.33
C LYS A 438 13.58 12.13 3.84
N GLY A 439 12.40 12.16 3.21
CA GLY A 439 12.21 12.64 1.84
C GLY A 439 12.29 14.16 1.69
N GLN A 440 12.18 14.91 2.79
CA GLN A 440 12.17 16.37 2.75
C GLN A 440 13.49 16.93 2.20
N GLY A 441 13.40 17.73 1.14
CA GLY A 441 14.55 18.37 0.50
C GLY A 441 15.44 17.43 -0.30
N VAL A 442 15.05 16.18 -0.53
CA VAL A 442 15.86 15.24 -1.32
C VAL A 442 16.06 15.80 -2.72
N ASN A 443 17.34 15.96 -3.11
CA ASN A 443 17.78 16.53 -4.39
C ASN A 443 17.18 17.92 -4.70
N ASN A 444 16.73 18.67 -3.68
CA ASN A 444 16.03 19.95 -3.83
C ASN A 444 14.78 19.91 -4.72
N VAL A 445 14.15 18.74 -4.84
CA VAL A 445 12.98 18.56 -5.71
C VAL A 445 11.81 17.83 -5.06
N TRP A 446 11.99 17.32 -3.84
CA TRP A 446 10.97 16.60 -3.08
C TRP A 446 10.69 17.29 -1.76
N TYR A 447 9.41 17.54 -1.49
CA TYR A 447 9.01 18.30 -0.30
C TYR A 447 7.72 17.75 0.29
N VAL A 448 7.59 17.86 1.60
CA VAL A 448 6.33 17.61 2.30
C VAL A 448 5.25 18.57 1.79
N ILE A 449 4.00 18.16 1.86
CA ILE A 449 2.87 19.07 1.60
C ILE A 449 2.69 19.95 2.84
N ASP A 450 3.09 21.22 2.76
CA ASP A 450 2.86 22.18 3.84
C ASP A 450 1.37 22.55 3.93
N LEU A 451 0.81 22.45 5.13
CA LEU A 451 -0.59 22.74 5.46
C LEU A 451 -0.74 24.00 6.33
N SER A 452 0.36 24.69 6.64
CA SER A 452 0.36 25.88 7.50
C SER A 452 -0.22 27.13 6.80
N GLU A 453 -0.46 27.05 5.49
CA GLU A 453 -1.14 28.08 4.69
C GLU A 453 -2.30 27.47 3.88
N ALA A 454 -3.46 27.25 4.53
CA ALA A 454 -4.71 26.99 3.82
C ALA A 454 -5.27 28.28 3.16
N LYS A 455 -4.45 28.91 2.31
CA LYS A 455 -4.77 29.80 1.20
C LYS A 455 -3.47 30.14 0.46
N GLN A 456 -3.43 29.76 -0.83
CA GLN A 456 -2.37 29.97 -1.83
C GLN A 456 -1.14 29.05 -1.74
N ALA A 457 -1.28 27.83 -2.27
CA ALA A 457 -0.26 27.34 -3.21
C ALA A 457 -0.63 27.84 -4.62
N GLU A 458 -0.57 29.16 -4.81
CA GLU A 458 -0.03 29.62 -6.08
C GLU A 458 1.46 29.29 -5.95
N GLN A 459 1.94 28.37 -6.78
CA GLN A 459 3.37 28.12 -7.00
C GLN A 459 4.11 29.46 -6.83
N PRO A 460 5.24 29.56 -6.09
CA PRO A 460 6.06 30.77 -6.19
C PRO A 460 6.26 30.97 -7.68
N ALA A 461 5.62 32.00 -8.24
CA ALA A 461 5.70 32.23 -9.66
C ALA A 461 7.19 32.36 -9.92
N ALA A 462 7.77 31.36 -10.61
CA ALA A 462 9.06 31.55 -11.22
C ALA A 462 8.89 32.86 -11.98
N ALA A 463 9.65 33.89 -11.58
CA ALA A 463 9.58 35.18 -12.24
C ALA A 463 9.67 34.89 -13.74
N ALA A 464 8.66 35.29 -14.52
CA ALA A 464 8.51 34.85 -15.90
C ALA A 464 9.83 35.02 -16.64
N GLY A 465 10.53 33.90 -16.85
CA GLY A 465 11.86 33.95 -17.41
C GLY A 465 11.78 34.42 -18.85
N LYS A 466 12.86 35.03 -19.31
CA LYS A 466 12.91 35.57 -20.67
C LYS A 466 13.21 34.46 -21.65
N ALA A 467 12.76 34.64 -22.89
CA ALA A 467 13.14 33.77 -23.99
C ALA A 467 14.41 34.29 -24.64
N TYR A 468 15.42 33.44 -24.72
CA TYR A 468 16.70 33.71 -25.38
C TYR A 468 16.85 32.80 -26.60
N ALA A 469 17.55 33.29 -27.61
CA ALA A 469 17.89 32.52 -28.81
C ALA A 469 19.40 32.26 -28.85
N MET A 470 19.76 31.04 -29.18
CA MET A 470 21.14 30.59 -29.37
C MET A 470 21.27 29.89 -30.72
N ASP A 471 21.80 30.59 -31.72
CA ASP A 471 22.14 29.95 -32.99
C ASP A 471 23.38 29.06 -32.83
N ILE A 472 23.37 27.90 -33.46
CA ILE A 472 24.53 27.03 -33.66
C ILE A 472 24.97 27.23 -35.10
N ILE A 473 26.09 27.91 -35.33
CA ILE A 473 26.53 28.30 -36.66
C ILE A 473 28.06 28.35 -36.74
N LYS A 474 28.62 27.93 -37.88
CA LYS A 474 30.06 27.79 -38.13
C LYS A 474 30.75 26.93 -37.06
N PHE A 475 30.15 25.80 -36.69
CA PHE A 475 30.65 24.88 -35.67
C PHE A 475 30.91 25.59 -34.33
N ALA A 476 30.01 26.48 -33.92
CA ALA A 476 30.07 27.17 -32.62
C ALA A 476 28.67 27.51 -32.09
N PHE A 477 28.53 27.58 -30.76
CA PHE A 477 27.39 28.27 -30.14
C PHE A 477 27.61 29.77 -30.28
N ALA A 478 26.66 30.49 -30.89
CA ALA A 478 26.81 31.90 -31.26
C ALA A 478 27.16 32.81 -30.05
N GLN A 479 26.73 32.41 -28.85
CA GLN A 479 27.13 33.01 -27.59
C GLN A 479 27.78 31.92 -26.72
N PRO A 480 29.13 31.85 -26.66
CA PRO A 480 29.83 30.82 -25.89
C PRO A 480 29.61 30.98 -24.37
N GLU A 481 29.17 32.16 -23.92
CA GLU A 481 28.69 32.39 -22.56
C GLU A 481 27.43 33.26 -22.59
N ILE A 482 26.39 32.83 -21.87
CA ILE A 482 25.15 33.61 -21.71
C ILE A 482 24.75 33.62 -20.24
N THR A 483 24.30 34.79 -19.75
CA THR A 483 23.71 34.92 -18.41
C THR A 483 22.21 35.15 -18.54
N ILE A 484 21.42 34.36 -17.84
CA ILE A 484 19.95 34.40 -17.86
C ILE A 484 19.40 34.41 -16.43
N GLU A 485 18.19 34.90 -16.24
CA GLU A 485 17.50 34.77 -14.95
C GLU A 485 16.89 33.36 -14.80
N ALA A 486 16.85 32.83 -13.58
CA ALA A 486 16.11 31.59 -13.28
C ALA A 486 14.66 31.67 -13.81
N GLY A 487 14.20 30.59 -14.45
CA GLY A 487 12.91 30.51 -15.13
C GLY A 487 12.99 30.75 -16.64
N SER A 488 14.14 31.18 -17.17
CA SER A 488 14.30 31.56 -18.57
C SER A 488 14.43 30.36 -19.50
N THR A 489 14.08 30.55 -20.77
CA THR A 489 14.25 29.54 -21.82
C THR A 489 15.35 29.95 -22.80
N ILE A 490 16.10 28.97 -23.31
CA ILE A 490 17.01 29.15 -24.44
C ILE A 490 16.53 28.24 -25.58
N THR A 491 16.19 28.84 -26.71
CA THR A 491 15.94 28.13 -27.96
C THR A 491 17.24 28.00 -28.73
N PHE A 492 17.75 26.78 -28.84
CA PHE A 492 18.92 26.46 -29.65
C PHE A 492 18.47 26.15 -31.07
N THR A 493 18.98 26.88 -32.06
CA THR A 493 18.65 26.67 -33.49
C THR A 493 19.90 26.29 -34.26
N ASN A 494 19.90 25.14 -34.92
CA ASN A 494 21.02 24.77 -35.78
C ASN A 494 20.93 25.51 -37.13
N LYS A 495 21.97 26.25 -37.52
CA LYS A 495 22.06 26.95 -38.81
C LYS A 495 23.09 26.34 -39.74
N ASP A 496 23.91 25.42 -39.26
CA ASP A 496 24.86 24.67 -40.07
C ASP A 496 24.18 23.52 -40.82
N ASN A 497 24.81 23.06 -41.90
CA ASN A 497 24.38 21.85 -42.59
C ASN A 497 24.83 20.58 -41.84
N ALA A 498 25.77 20.71 -40.91
CA ALA A 498 26.18 19.62 -40.02
C ALA A 498 25.18 19.49 -38.87
N PHE A 499 25.04 18.28 -38.34
CA PHE A 499 24.16 18.02 -37.20
C PHE A 499 24.80 18.47 -35.89
N HIS A 500 23.99 19.07 -35.01
CA HIS A 500 24.45 19.55 -33.72
C HIS A 500 23.44 19.24 -32.61
N ASN A 501 23.93 18.94 -31.41
CA ASN A 501 23.14 18.91 -30.19
C ASN A 501 23.81 19.75 -29.09
N VAL A 502 23.11 19.90 -27.97
CA VAL A 502 23.56 20.63 -26.78
C VAL A 502 23.48 19.66 -25.60
N VAL A 503 24.61 19.37 -24.97
CA VAL A 503 24.72 18.41 -23.86
C VAL A 503 25.48 19.08 -22.73
N SER A 504 24.96 19.08 -21.51
CA SER A 504 25.74 19.58 -20.37
C SER A 504 26.96 18.69 -20.10
N ASP A 505 27.91 19.20 -19.31
CA ASP A 505 28.90 18.33 -18.69
C ASP A 505 28.24 17.22 -17.88
N LEU A 506 28.97 16.10 -17.76
CA LEU A 506 28.49 14.93 -17.04
C LEU A 506 28.67 15.16 -15.55
N GLU A 507 27.62 14.90 -14.79
CA GLU A 507 27.64 14.84 -13.34
C GLU A 507 28.48 13.66 -12.85
N ALA A 508 28.74 13.60 -11.54
CA ALA A 508 29.54 12.54 -10.92
C ALA A 508 28.97 11.12 -11.16
N ASP A 509 27.68 11.01 -11.51
CA ASP A 509 27.02 9.75 -11.87
C ASP A 509 27.14 9.39 -13.37
N GLY A 510 27.87 10.19 -14.14
CA GLY A 510 28.11 10.00 -15.57
C GLY A 510 26.98 10.47 -16.48
N LYS A 511 25.99 11.21 -15.98
CA LYS A 511 24.84 11.70 -16.78
C LYS A 511 24.90 13.20 -17.01
N ALA A 512 24.41 13.65 -18.16
CA ALA A 512 24.19 15.06 -18.42
C ALA A 512 22.95 15.57 -17.64
N LEU A 513 23.03 16.79 -17.11
CA LEU A 513 21.92 17.53 -16.54
C LEU A 513 20.84 17.84 -17.59
N PHE A 514 21.24 18.12 -18.82
CA PHE A 514 20.34 18.29 -19.96
C PHE A 514 21.02 17.86 -21.26
N GLU A 515 20.19 17.41 -22.20
CA GLU A 515 20.59 17.03 -23.55
C GLU A 515 19.44 17.34 -24.52
N THR A 516 19.75 17.97 -25.66
CA THR A 516 18.80 18.10 -26.77
C THR A 516 18.91 16.89 -27.71
N PRO A 517 17.86 16.61 -28.51
CA PRO A 517 18.02 15.79 -29.70
C PRO A 517 19.13 16.32 -30.61
N MET A 518 19.59 15.47 -31.52
CA MET A 518 20.43 15.90 -32.63
C MET A 518 19.57 16.74 -33.58
N LEU A 519 19.97 17.99 -33.81
CA LEU A 519 19.23 18.96 -34.61
C LEU A 519 19.76 19.01 -36.03
N ASP A 520 18.85 18.90 -37.00
CA ASP A 520 19.11 19.13 -38.43
C ASP A 520 19.20 20.63 -38.72
N LYS A 521 19.58 20.99 -39.95
CA LYS A 521 19.61 22.39 -40.39
C LYS A 521 18.24 23.03 -40.19
N ASP A 522 18.24 24.19 -39.55
CA ASP A 522 17.10 25.04 -39.20
C ASP A 522 16.14 24.46 -38.15
N GLU A 523 16.43 23.28 -37.58
CA GLU A 523 15.70 22.76 -36.43
C GLU A 523 16.05 23.49 -35.15
N SER A 524 15.09 23.53 -34.24
CA SER A 524 15.20 24.24 -32.96
C SER A 524 14.74 23.36 -31.80
N PHE A 525 15.40 23.52 -30.65
CA PHE A 525 14.98 22.89 -29.40
C PHE A 525 15.09 23.89 -28.25
N THR A 526 14.08 23.92 -27.38
CA THR A 526 14.02 24.87 -26.26
C THR A 526 14.30 24.15 -24.95
N LEU A 527 15.23 24.69 -24.16
CA LEU A 527 15.53 24.26 -22.81
C LEU A 527 15.14 25.35 -21.80
N THR A 528 14.56 24.96 -20.67
CA THR A 528 14.22 25.86 -19.55
C THR A 528 15.22 25.71 -18.43
N PHE A 529 15.61 26.83 -17.81
CA PHE A 529 16.63 26.89 -16.77
C PHE A 529 16.07 27.56 -15.50
N ASP A 530 15.59 26.74 -14.57
CA ASP A 530 14.87 27.21 -13.36
C ASP A 530 15.77 27.37 -12.13
N THR A 531 16.99 26.83 -12.15
CA THR A 531 17.88 26.79 -10.98
C THR A 531 19.10 27.68 -11.19
N PRO A 532 19.40 28.62 -10.27
CA PRO A 532 20.63 29.40 -10.32
C PRO A 532 21.88 28.52 -10.27
N GLY A 533 22.88 28.84 -11.08
CA GLY A 533 24.09 28.04 -11.19
C GLY A 533 24.83 28.25 -12.50
N GLU A 534 26.02 27.68 -12.60
CA GLU A 534 26.80 27.64 -13.84
C GLU A 534 26.66 26.27 -14.49
N TYR A 535 26.22 26.27 -15.76
CA TYR A 535 26.06 25.09 -16.57
C TYR A 535 27.01 25.13 -17.75
N THR A 536 28.07 24.33 -17.71
CA THR A 536 28.93 24.11 -18.87
C THR A 536 28.34 23.03 -19.76
N TYR A 537 28.45 23.21 -21.07
CA TYR A 537 27.87 22.32 -22.06
C TYR A 537 28.72 22.26 -23.32
N TYR A 538 28.49 21.23 -24.14
CA TYR A 538 29.21 20.97 -25.38
C TYR A 538 28.30 20.35 -26.45
N CYS A 539 28.79 20.31 -27.68
CA CYS A 539 28.17 19.58 -28.77
C CYS A 539 28.77 18.16 -28.85
N LEU A 540 27.96 17.11 -28.77
CA LEU A 540 28.43 15.73 -28.65
C LEU A 540 29.33 15.28 -29.82
N PRO A 541 29.00 15.54 -31.12
CA PRO A 541 29.89 15.19 -32.22
C PRO A 541 31.17 16.05 -32.29
N HIS A 542 31.21 17.19 -31.61
CA HIS A 542 32.26 18.21 -31.71
C HIS A 542 32.84 18.62 -30.34
N LYS A 543 32.84 17.69 -29.38
CA LYS A 543 33.11 17.92 -27.94
C LYS A 543 34.43 18.64 -27.65
N GLU A 544 35.44 18.41 -28.47
CA GLU A 544 36.78 18.97 -28.27
C GLU A 544 36.84 20.49 -28.48
N HIS A 545 35.97 21.06 -29.31
CA HIS A 545 36.06 22.48 -29.71
C HIS A 545 34.74 23.26 -29.64
N MET A 546 33.59 22.59 -29.55
CA MET A 546 32.29 23.24 -29.38
C MET A 546 31.83 23.16 -27.93
N LYS A 547 32.08 24.23 -27.17
CA LYS A 547 31.71 24.35 -25.75
C LYS A 547 31.02 25.69 -25.48
N GLY A 548 30.14 25.70 -24.48
CA GLY A 548 29.50 26.91 -24.00
C GLY A 548 29.24 26.86 -22.49
N LYS A 549 28.81 28.00 -21.94
CA LYS A 549 28.44 28.14 -20.53
C LYS A 549 27.17 28.97 -20.39
N ILE A 550 26.23 28.52 -19.56
CA ILE A 550 25.04 29.27 -19.16
C ILE A 550 25.18 29.60 -17.68
N ILE A 551 25.06 30.87 -17.33
CA ILE A 551 25.02 31.34 -15.95
C ILE A 551 23.58 31.71 -15.64
N VAL A 552 22.93 30.95 -14.77
CA VAL A 552 21.59 31.25 -14.29
C VAL A 552 21.71 32.02 -12.98
N LYS A 553 21.16 33.23 -12.93
CA LYS A 553 21.21 34.11 -11.75
C LYS A 553 19.92 34.09 -10.95
#